data_AF-A0A1G2Z6Z7-F1
#
_entry.id   AF-A0A1G2Z6Z7-F1
#
_cell.length_a   1.000
_cell.length_b   1.000
_cell.length_c   1.000
_cell.angle_alpha   90.00
_cell.angle_beta   90.00
_cell.angle_gamma   90.00
#
_symmetry.space_group_name_H-M   'P 1'
#
loop_
_entity.id
_entity.type
_entity.pdbx_description
1 polymer ?
#
loop_
_entity_poly.entity_id
_entity_poly.type
_entity_poly.pdbx_seq_one_letter_code
_entity_poly.pdbx_strand_id
1 'polypeptide(L)' 'MKLNCLSCGHSVDLRDGYNDYDGQVKCFACGGLMAIRTQDGQIKWVELVVRPRHDEDSTLQETI' A
#
# COMPACT_ATOMS: atom_id res chain seq x y z
N MET A 1 -3.71 4.14 13.32
CA MET A 1 -4.73 3.42 12.51
C MET A 1 -4.03 2.52 11.50
N LYS A 2 -4.70 1.54 10.87
CA LYS A 2 -4.06 0.64 9.89
C LYS A 2 -4.89 0.56 8.61
N LEU A 3 -4.23 0.40 7.47
CA LEU A 3 -4.88 -0.01 6.22
C LEU A 3 -4.15 -1.18 5.57
N ASN A 4 -4.86 -1.93 4.75
CA ASN A 4 -4.21 -2.93 3.91
C ASN A 4 -3.78 -2.30 2.59
N CYS A 5 -2.59 -2.64 2.13
CA CYS A 5 -2.14 -2.23 0.81
C CYS A 5 -3.07 -2.79 -0.27
N LEU A 6 -3.67 -1.92 -1.08
CA LEU A 6 -4.56 -2.32 -2.17
C LEU A 6 -3.86 -3.13 -3.27
N SER A 7 -2.53 -3.16 -3.28
CA SER A 7 -1.75 -3.93 -4.25
C SER A 7 -1.32 -5.31 -3.77
N CYS A 8 -0.90 -5.46 -2.51
CA CYS A 8 -0.31 -6.71 -2.00
C CYS A 8 -0.96 -7.26 -0.72
N GLY A 9 -1.94 -6.56 -0.15
CA GLY A 9 -2.64 -6.95 1.08
C GLY A 9 -1.86 -6.72 2.39
N HIS A 10 -0.56 -6.36 2.33
CA HIS A 10 0.22 -6.12 3.55
C HIS A 10 -0.34 -4.96 4.38
N SER A 11 -0.34 -5.11 5.71
CA SER A 11 -0.85 -4.08 6.63
C SER A 11 0.14 -2.92 6.73
N VAL A 12 -0.33 -1.71 6.47
CA VAL A 12 0.41 -0.46 6.61
C VAL A 12 -0.09 0.26 7.86
N ASP A 13 0.80 0.45 8.83
CA ASP A 13 0.51 1.15 10.08
C ASP A 13 0.69 2.66 9.91
N LEU A 14 -0.43 3.38 9.97
CA LEU A 14 -0.49 4.83 9.96
C LEU A 14 -0.50 5.32 11.41
N ARG A 15 0.65 5.75 11.89
CA ARG A 15 0.84 6.30 13.25
C ARG A 15 0.06 7.61 13.44
N ASP A 16 0.16 8.21 14.63
CA ASP A 16 -0.66 9.37 15.06
C ASP A 16 -0.51 10.63 14.18
N GLY A 17 0.51 10.71 13.33
CA GLY A 17 0.68 11.82 12.37
C GLY A 17 -0.34 11.84 11.22
N TYR A 18 -1.20 10.83 11.11
CA TYR A 18 -2.15 10.68 10.00
C TYR A 18 -3.62 10.87 10.43
N ASN A 19 -3.90 11.63 11.49
CA ASN A 19 -5.28 11.81 11.95
C ASN A 19 -6.13 12.66 11.00
N ASP A 20 -5.54 13.71 10.40
CA ASP A 20 -6.15 14.62 9.43
C ASP A 20 -5.18 14.86 8.26
N TYR A 21 -4.90 13.80 7.52
CA TYR A 21 -3.94 13.76 6.42
C TYR A 21 -4.64 13.52 5.07
N ASP A 22 -4.23 14.28 4.05
CA ASP A 22 -4.58 14.09 2.64
C ASP A 22 -3.28 14.04 1.83
N GLY A 23 -2.98 12.87 1.25
CA GLY A 23 -1.74 12.67 0.52
C GLY A 23 -1.44 11.20 0.23
N GLN A 24 -0.20 10.92 -0.19
CA GLN A 24 0.22 9.57 -0.56
C GLN A 24 0.95 8.86 0.57
N VAL A 25 0.83 7.54 0.61
CA VAL A 25 1.59 6.64 1.46
C VAL A 25 2.16 5.51 0.61
N LYS A 26 3.41 5.11 0.92
CA LYS A 26 4.10 4.01 0.24
C LYS A 26 3.96 2.73 1.06
N CYS A 27 3.57 1.65 0.41
CA CYS A 27 3.70 0.32 1.00
C CYS A 27 5.17 -0.11 0.94
N PHE A 28 5.81 -0.29 2.09
CA PHE A 28 7.21 -0.72 2.15
C PHE A 28 7.42 -2.19 1.79
N ALA A 29 6.38 -3.02 1.79
CA ALA A 29 6.47 -4.43 1.44
C ALA A 29 6.60 -4.66 -0.08
N CYS A 30 5.78 -3.97 -0.88
CA CYS A 30 5.78 -4.14 -2.33
C CYS A 30 6.26 -2.90 -3.11
N GLY A 31 6.28 -1.72 -2.49
CA GLY A 31 6.65 -0.46 -3.13
C GLY A 31 5.49 0.32 -3.77
N GLY A 32 4.26 -0.21 -3.74
CA GLY A 32 3.08 0.48 -4.27
C GLY A 32 2.74 1.78 -3.55
N LEU A 33 2.14 2.74 -4.26
CA LEU A 33 1.69 4.02 -3.71
C LEU A 33 0.17 4.09 -3.64
N MET A 34 -0.34 4.55 -2.52
CA MET A 34 -1.77 4.76 -2.29
C MET A 34 -2.01 6.20 -1.86
N ALA A 35 -2.99 6.85 -2.47
CA ALA A 35 -3.50 8.12 -1.97
C ALA A 35 -4.55 7.83 -0.89
N ILE A 36 -4.48 8.55 0.21
CA ILE A 36 -5.38 8.39 1.35
C ILE A 36 -5.90 9.76 1.80
N ARG A 37 -7.15 9.77 2.25
CA ARG A 37 -7.71 10.86 3.06
C ARG A 37 -8.15 10.31 4.40
N THR A 38 -7.69 10.96 5.46
CA THR A 38 -7.99 10.64 6.85
C THR A 38 -8.61 11.87 7.52
N GLN A 39 -9.53 11.62 8.44
CA GLN A 39 -10.15 12.65 9.25
C GLN A 39 -10.56 12.04 10.60
N ASP A 40 -10.25 12.74 11.69
CA ASP A 40 -10.51 12.28 13.06
C ASP A 40 -9.99 10.86 13.32
N GLY A 41 -8.79 10.55 12.82
CA GLY A 41 -8.17 9.23 13.03
C GLY A 41 -8.80 8.10 12.21
N GLN A 42 -9.70 8.42 11.28
CA GLN A 42 -10.42 7.45 10.45
C GLN A 42 -10.09 7.65 8.97
N ILE A 43 -9.94 6.54 8.26
CA ILE A 43 -9.78 6.55 6.81
C ILE A 43 -11.14 6.83 6.17
N LYS A 44 -11.20 7.89 5.35
CA LYS A 44 -12.41 8.26 4.60
C LYS A 44 -12.35 7.79 3.16
N TRP A 45 -11.14 7.68 2.61
CA TRP A 45 -10.92 7.33 1.21
C TRP A 45 -9.52 6.76 1.00
N VAL A 46 -9.41 5.80 0.09
CA VAL A 46 -8.16 5.18 -0.35
C VAL A 46 -8.25 4.87 -1.84
N GLU A 47 -7.20 5.19 -2.58
CA GLU A 47 -7.04 4.79 -3.99
C GLU A 47 -5.62 4.32 -4.26
N LEU A 48 -5.49 3.32 -5.11
CA LEU A 48 -4.20 2.83 -5.59
C LEU A 48 -3.72 3.72 -6.74
N VAL A 49 -2.63 4.46 -6.51
CA VAL A 49 -2.06 5.40 -7.50
C VAL A 49 -1.00 4.71 -8.36
N VAL A 50 -0.13 3.91 -7.74
CA VAL A 50 0.93 3.18 -8.43
C VAL A 50 0.95 1.73 -7.96
N ARG A 51 0.80 0.82 -8.92
CA ARG A 51 1.13 -0.59 -8.71
C ARG A 51 2.65 -0.75 -8.76
N PRO A 52 3.26 -1.45 -7.79
CA PRO A 52 4.67 -1.79 -7.90
C PRO A 52 4.87 -2.72 -9.08
N ARG A 53 6.03 -2.63 -9.71
CA ARG A 53 6.46 -3.66 -10.65
C ARG A 53 6.85 -4.87 -9.80
N HIS A 54 6.12 -5.96 -9.98
CA HIS A 54 6.60 -7.26 -9.55
C HIS A 54 7.58 -7.69 -10.63
N ASP A 55 8.88 -7.63 -10.34
CA ASP A 55 9.85 -8.37 -11.14
C ASP A 55 9.57 -9.85 -10.83
N GLU A 56 8.67 -10.46 -11.60
CA GLU A 56 8.49 -11.92 -11.63
C GLU A 56 9.77 -12.53 -12.19
N ASP A 57 10.80 -12.67 -11.36
CA ASP A 57 12.03 -13.35 -11.74
C ASP A 57 12.01 -14.80 -11.23
N SER A 58 11.68 -15.69 -12.17
CA SER A 58 12.32 -16.99 -12.38
C SER A 58 12.24 -18.01 -11.24
N THR A 59 11.27 -18.93 -11.34
CA THR A 59 11.59 -20.35 -11.15
C THR A 59 11.22 -21.09 -12.42
N LEU A 60 12.27 -21.63 -13.03
CA LEU A 60 12.32 -22.37 -14.27
C LEU A 60 11.20 -23.43 -14.35
N GLN A 61 10.58 -23.54 -15.53
CA GLN A 61 10.00 -24.80 -15.98
C GLN A 61 11.15 -25.82 -16.06
N GLU A 62 11.37 -26.62 -15.01
CA GLU A 62 12.09 -27.88 -15.16
C GLU A 62 11.19 -28.84 -15.94
N THR A 63 11.34 -28.83 -17.26
CA THR A 63 10.95 -29.96 -18.11
C THR A 63 12.13 -30.92 -18.15
N ILE A 64 11.96 -32.12 -17.56
CA ILE A 64 12.72 -33.32 -17.91
C ILE A 64 11.71 -34.37 -18.36
#